data_AF-A0A1F3CUG7-F1
#
_entry.id   AF-A0A1F3CUG7-F1
#
_cell.length_a   1.000
_cell.length_b   1.000
_cell.length_c   1.000
_cell.angle_alpha   90.00
_cell.angle_beta   90.00
_cell.angle_gamma   90.00
#
_symmetry.space_group_name_H-M   'P 1'
#
loop_
_entity.id
_entity.type
_entity.pdbx_description
1 polymer ?
#
loop_
_entity_poly.entity_id
_entity_poly.type
_entity_poly.pdbx_seq_one_letter_code
_entity_poly.pdbx_strand_id
1 'polypeptide(L)'
;MKAIKLILLGTVLFLTSIVQAQVSVNVNIGSPPSWGPVGYTEVRYYYLPDVEAYYDVQTSMFIYFGEGVWVHRAYLPARYRDYDLYYGYKVVMPNYHGNSPYVHFKEYRMKYAKGYHGKEQKTIGQKPGKGNSKANTFSNGNSNQKGNQGNNNNMKANYGKGGGNNNSKNNHSNGGGNGKKR
;
A
#
# COMPACT_ATOMS: atom_id res chain seq x y z
N MET A 1 19.90 75.51 2.30
CA MET A 1 18.87 74.56 2.82
C MET A 1 18.05 73.83 1.75
N LYS A 2 18.55 73.66 0.51
CA LYS A 2 17.82 72.91 -0.55
C LYS A 2 18.46 71.56 -0.89
N ALA A 3 19.77 71.40 -0.72
CA ALA A 3 20.49 70.14 -0.96
C ALA A 3 20.25 69.07 0.13
N ILE A 4 20.06 69.46 1.40
CA ILE A 4 19.81 68.52 2.51
C ILE A 4 18.45 67.81 2.38
N LYS A 5 17.44 68.48 1.79
CA LYS A 5 16.13 67.87 1.53
C LYS A 5 16.18 66.79 0.45
N LEU A 6 17.11 66.89 -0.50
CA LEU A 6 17.29 65.87 -1.55
C LEU A 6 18.06 64.65 -1.04
N ILE A 7 18.96 64.83 -0.07
CA ILE A 7 19.68 63.71 0.56
C ILE A 7 18.74 62.92 1.49
N LEU A 8 17.84 63.58 2.22
CA LEU A 8 16.81 62.90 3.02
C LEU A 8 15.76 62.15 2.18
N LEU A 9 15.50 62.61 0.95
CA LEU A 9 14.55 61.94 0.05
C LEU A 9 15.18 60.74 -0.69
N GLY A 10 16.51 60.74 -0.87
CA GLY A 10 17.24 59.67 -1.54
C GLY A 10 17.54 58.45 -0.66
N THR A 11 17.47 58.57 0.67
CA THR A 11 17.82 57.47 1.59
C THR A 11 16.67 56.51 1.91
N VAL A 12 15.42 56.85 1.54
CA VAL A 12 14.23 56.03 1.85
C VAL A 12 13.99 54.93 0.81
N LEU A 13 14.69 54.94 -0.32
CA LEU A 13 14.37 54.10 -1.50
C LEU A 13 15.33 52.94 -1.74
N PHE A 14 16.08 52.49 -0.72
CA PHE A 14 17.08 51.41 -0.87
C PHE A 14 16.94 50.24 0.13
N LEU A 15 15.76 50.04 0.71
CA LEU A 15 15.51 48.95 1.68
C LEU A 15 14.40 47.98 1.26
N THR A 16 14.25 47.69 -0.03
CA THR A 16 13.46 46.53 -0.46
C THR A 16 14.35 45.30 -0.53
N SER A 17 14.83 44.87 0.64
CA SER A 17 15.47 43.57 0.81
C SER A 17 14.48 42.50 0.34
N ILE A 18 14.80 41.85 -0.78
CA ILE A 18 14.02 40.74 -1.34
C ILE A 18 14.18 39.58 -0.34
N VAL A 19 13.23 39.45 0.59
CA VAL A 19 13.15 38.30 1.48
C VAL A 19 12.75 37.11 0.62
N GLN A 20 13.73 36.38 0.10
CA GLN A 20 13.53 35.02 -0.37
C GLN A 20 13.46 34.12 0.86
N ALA A 21 12.28 34.10 1.50
CA ALA A 21 12.00 33.08 2.50
C ALA A 21 11.92 31.74 1.75
N GLN A 22 12.98 30.94 1.85
CA GLN A 22 12.88 29.52 1.53
C GLN A 22 12.02 28.88 2.63
N VAL A 23 10.72 28.80 2.38
CA VAL A 23 9.79 28.11 3.28
C VAL A 23 10.02 26.62 3.10
N SER A 24 10.86 26.03 3.96
CA SER A 24 10.93 24.58 4.12
C SER A 24 9.69 24.14 4.90
N VAL A 25 8.70 23.59 4.19
CA VAL A 25 7.54 22.98 4.83
C VAL A 25 7.93 21.56 5.19
N ASN A 26 8.21 21.29 6.46
CA ASN A 26 8.39 19.92 6.93
C ASN A 26 7.01 19.24 6.98
N VAL A 27 6.65 18.52 5.91
CA VAL A 27 5.39 17.79 5.84
C VAL A 27 5.65 16.36 6.32
N ASN A 28 5.08 16.00 7.48
CA ASN A 28 5.07 14.61 7.94
C ASN A 28 4.12 13.79 7.05
N ILE A 29 4.62 13.25 5.93
CA ILE A 29 3.81 12.52 4.94
C ILE A 29 3.44 11.10 5.40
N GLY A 30 4.11 10.60 6.46
CA GLY A 30 3.95 9.22 6.91
C GLY A 30 4.66 8.23 6.00
N SER A 31 4.64 6.95 6.36
CA SER A 31 5.22 5.88 5.53
C SER A 31 4.19 5.39 4.52
N PRO A 32 4.55 5.29 3.22
CA PRO A 32 3.70 4.66 2.23
C PRO A 32 3.27 3.26 2.65
N PRO A 33 2.02 2.86 2.37
CA PRO A 33 1.56 1.50 2.62
C PRO A 33 2.34 0.49 1.78
N SER A 34 2.47 -0.75 2.26
CA SER A 34 3.20 -1.80 1.56
C SER A 34 2.65 -2.12 0.17
N TRP A 35 1.37 -1.86 -0.09
CA TRP A 35 0.76 -2.03 -1.40
C TRP A 35 1.03 -0.85 -2.36
N GLY A 36 1.63 0.24 -1.87
CA GLY A 36 1.98 1.41 -2.67
C GLY A 36 3.09 1.11 -3.69
N PRO A 37 3.18 1.87 -4.80
CA PRO A 37 4.23 1.68 -5.80
C PRO A 37 5.63 1.95 -5.25
N VAL A 38 6.62 1.14 -5.67
CA VAL A 38 8.04 1.38 -5.36
C VAL A 38 8.58 2.65 -6.00
N GLY A 39 9.62 3.24 -5.38
CA GLY A 39 10.34 4.38 -5.93
C GLY A 39 9.77 5.76 -5.55
N TYR A 40 8.82 5.79 -4.61
CA TYR A 40 8.16 7.01 -4.17
C TYR A 40 8.19 7.13 -2.65
N THR A 41 9.04 7.99 -2.12
CA THR A 41 9.24 8.19 -0.67
C THR A 41 8.46 9.36 -0.10
N GLU A 42 8.12 10.36 -0.93
CA GLU A 42 7.48 11.61 -0.51
C GLU A 42 6.11 11.80 -1.18
N VAL A 43 5.26 10.78 -1.12
CA VAL A 43 3.93 10.84 -1.75
C VAL A 43 2.85 10.86 -0.71
N ARG A 44 2.02 11.90 -0.75
CA ARG A 44 0.83 12.02 0.09
C ARG A 44 -0.38 11.32 -0.50
N TYR A 45 -0.59 11.38 -1.81
CA TYR A 45 -1.81 10.82 -2.42
C TYR A 45 -1.53 9.84 -3.55
N TYR A 46 -2.31 8.75 -3.54
CA TYR A 46 -2.49 7.87 -4.68
C TYR A 46 -3.89 8.03 -5.24
N TYR A 47 -4.03 8.20 -6.55
CA TYR A 47 -5.32 8.05 -7.23
C TYR A 47 -5.49 6.60 -7.69
N LEU A 48 -6.66 6.03 -7.43
CA LEU A 48 -7.06 4.66 -7.71
C LEU A 48 -8.17 4.68 -8.79
N PRO A 49 -7.81 4.49 -10.08
CA PRO A 49 -8.74 4.69 -11.19
C PRO A 49 -10.00 3.82 -11.15
N ASP A 50 -9.84 2.52 -10.86
CA ASP A 50 -10.93 1.54 -10.93
C ASP A 50 -12.06 1.82 -9.94
N VAL A 51 -11.71 2.45 -8.81
CA VAL A 51 -12.63 2.79 -7.73
C VAL A 51 -12.92 4.30 -7.68
N GLU A 52 -12.35 5.08 -8.60
CA GLU A 52 -12.45 6.55 -8.66
C GLU A 52 -12.22 7.22 -7.29
N ALA A 53 -11.21 6.75 -6.57
CA ALA A 53 -10.90 7.19 -5.21
C ALA A 53 -9.45 7.65 -5.10
N TYR A 54 -9.15 8.41 -4.05
CA TYR A 54 -7.80 8.70 -3.61
C TYR A 54 -7.50 7.94 -2.32
N TYR A 55 -6.22 7.69 -2.06
CA TYR A 55 -5.72 7.26 -0.76
C TYR A 55 -4.74 8.30 -0.25
N ASP A 56 -4.98 8.82 0.95
CA ASP A 56 -4.10 9.74 1.66
C ASP A 56 -3.17 8.93 2.58
N VAL A 57 -1.88 8.93 2.26
CA VAL A 57 -0.82 8.24 3.00
C VAL A 57 -0.67 8.81 4.41
N GLN A 58 -0.84 10.12 4.57
CA GLN A 58 -0.65 10.77 5.87
C GLN A 58 -1.72 10.34 6.87
N THR A 59 -2.98 10.29 6.44
CA THR A 59 -4.12 9.93 7.30
C THR A 59 -4.47 8.45 7.24
N SER A 60 -3.90 7.70 6.29
CA SER A 60 -4.28 6.32 5.97
C SER A 60 -5.78 6.16 5.68
N MET A 61 -6.36 7.14 4.99
CA MET A 61 -7.79 7.17 4.65
C MET A 61 -8.01 7.20 3.14
N PHE A 62 -9.10 6.59 2.70
CA PHE A 62 -9.65 6.74 1.37
C PHE A 62 -10.46 8.03 1.27
N ILE A 63 -10.37 8.69 0.12
CA ILE A 63 -11.13 9.88 -0.23
C ILE A 63 -11.90 9.58 -1.51
N TYR A 64 -13.22 9.57 -1.45
CA TYR A 64 -14.05 9.26 -2.62
C TYR A 64 -15.34 10.08 -2.61
N PHE A 65 -15.96 10.18 -3.79
CA PHE A 65 -17.25 10.84 -3.92
C PHE A 65 -18.38 9.87 -3.52
N GLY A 66 -19.16 10.26 -2.52
CA GLY A 66 -20.29 9.50 -1.99
C GLY A 66 -21.29 10.43 -1.30
N GLU A 67 -22.59 10.12 -1.39
CA GLU A 67 -23.63 10.94 -0.76
C GLU A 67 -23.62 12.42 -1.23
N GLY A 68 -23.20 12.66 -2.48
CA GLY A 68 -23.12 13.99 -3.07
C GLY A 68 -21.92 14.83 -2.63
N VAL A 69 -21.03 14.28 -1.79
CA VAL A 69 -19.86 14.99 -1.25
C VAL A 69 -18.60 14.13 -1.30
N TRP A 70 -17.44 14.77 -1.17
CA TRP A 70 -16.17 14.07 -0.97
C TRP A 70 -16.03 13.68 0.49
N VAL A 71 -15.87 12.39 0.77
CA VAL A 71 -15.77 11.86 2.13
C VAL A 71 -14.43 11.20 2.36
N HIS A 72 -13.93 11.30 3.60
CA HIS A 72 -12.77 10.57 4.08
C HIS A 72 -13.26 9.36 4.90
N ARG A 73 -12.80 8.15 4.56
CA ARG A 73 -13.17 6.90 5.24
C ARG A 73 -11.98 5.94 5.32
N ALA A 74 -11.94 5.09 6.34
CA ALA A 74 -10.90 4.08 6.50
C ALA A 74 -10.97 2.94 5.47
N TYR A 75 -12.11 2.79 4.79
CA TYR A 75 -12.38 1.75 3.82
C TYR A 75 -13.08 2.31 2.57
N LEU A 76 -12.91 1.61 1.45
CA LEU A 76 -13.65 1.90 0.23
C LEU A 76 -15.15 1.60 0.39
N PRO A 77 -16.03 2.19 -0.45
CA PRO A 77 -17.45 1.88 -0.47
C PRO A 77 -17.71 0.37 -0.56
N ALA A 78 -18.84 -0.11 -0.03
CA ALA A 78 -19.18 -1.54 -0.01
C ALA A 78 -19.09 -2.21 -1.40
N ARG A 79 -19.44 -1.49 -2.48
CA ARG A 79 -19.31 -1.96 -3.87
C ARG A 79 -17.87 -2.30 -4.31
N TYR A 80 -16.87 -1.83 -3.57
CA TYR A 80 -15.44 -2.04 -3.83
C TYR A 80 -14.74 -2.70 -2.64
N ARG A 81 -15.48 -3.39 -1.77
CA ARG A 81 -14.92 -4.10 -0.60
C ARG A 81 -13.86 -5.12 -0.99
N ASP A 82 -14.04 -5.76 -2.15
CA ASP A 82 -13.16 -6.82 -2.63
C ASP A 82 -12.06 -6.28 -3.56
N TYR A 83 -11.89 -4.95 -3.62
CA TYR A 83 -10.83 -4.32 -4.41
C TYR A 83 -9.45 -4.65 -3.84
N ASP A 84 -8.59 -5.20 -4.68
CA ASP A 84 -7.25 -5.60 -4.28
C ASP A 84 -6.25 -4.46 -4.43
N LEU A 85 -5.91 -3.85 -3.30
CA LEU A 85 -4.91 -2.79 -3.25
C LEU A 85 -3.51 -3.26 -3.65
N TYR A 86 -3.17 -4.54 -3.69
CA TYR A 86 -1.86 -4.97 -4.17
C TYR A 86 -1.78 -5.09 -5.69
N TYR A 87 -2.89 -5.38 -6.37
CA TYR A 87 -2.90 -5.59 -7.83
C TYR A 87 -3.51 -4.45 -8.63
N GLY A 88 -4.37 -3.62 -8.04
CA GLY A 88 -4.97 -2.49 -8.76
C GLY A 88 -3.93 -1.50 -9.26
N TYR A 89 -4.20 -0.75 -10.33
CA TYR A 89 -3.27 0.30 -10.76
C TYR A 89 -3.36 1.52 -9.82
N LYS A 90 -2.22 2.13 -9.48
CA LYS A 90 -2.16 3.37 -8.67
C LYS A 90 -1.45 4.47 -9.42
N VAL A 91 -2.08 5.63 -9.49
CA VAL A 91 -1.44 6.83 -10.03
C VAL A 91 -0.85 7.61 -8.87
N VAL A 92 0.45 7.84 -8.94
CA VAL A 92 1.18 8.60 -7.92
C VAL A 92 1.05 10.11 -8.19
N MET A 93 0.85 10.90 -7.14
CA MET A 93 0.78 12.37 -7.20
C MET A 93 2.00 13.01 -6.51
N PRO A 94 3.19 13.03 -7.15
CA PRO A 94 4.46 13.30 -6.48
C PRO A 94 4.73 14.76 -6.07
N ASN A 95 3.88 15.72 -6.45
CA ASN A 95 4.09 17.15 -6.16
C ASN A 95 2.83 17.86 -5.65
N TYR A 96 1.86 17.11 -5.11
CA TYR A 96 0.62 17.68 -4.60
C TYR A 96 0.64 17.73 -3.06
N HIS A 97 0.58 18.94 -2.51
CA HIS A 97 0.68 19.18 -1.06
C HIS A 97 -0.63 19.69 -0.42
N GLY A 98 -1.68 19.93 -1.22
CA GLY A 98 -2.97 20.41 -0.72
C GLY A 98 -3.76 19.37 0.08
N ASN A 99 -4.88 19.81 0.67
CA ASN A 99 -5.79 18.93 1.43
C ASN A 99 -6.98 18.42 0.61
N SER A 100 -7.08 18.82 -0.67
CA SER A 100 -8.24 18.56 -1.51
C SER A 100 -7.82 17.91 -2.83
N PRO A 101 -7.28 16.68 -2.82
CA PRO A 101 -6.72 16.05 -4.03
C PRO A 101 -7.73 15.93 -5.19
N TYR A 102 -9.02 15.89 -4.84
CA TYR A 102 -10.14 15.84 -5.77
C TYR A 102 -10.35 17.10 -6.62
N VAL A 103 -9.64 18.19 -6.38
CA VAL A 103 -9.67 19.36 -7.29
C VAL A 103 -9.23 18.99 -8.71
N HIS A 104 -8.38 17.97 -8.84
CA HIS A 104 -7.92 17.43 -10.14
C HIS A 104 -8.73 16.21 -10.61
N PHE A 105 -9.86 15.90 -9.97
CA PHE A 105 -10.60 14.67 -10.25
C PHE A 105 -11.03 14.52 -11.71
N LYS A 106 -11.55 15.59 -12.33
CA LYS A 106 -11.97 15.55 -13.74
C LYS A 106 -10.80 15.18 -14.66
N GLU A 107 -9.65 15.81 -14.46
CA GLU A 107 -8.43 15.55 -15.24
C GLU A 107 -7.95 14.11 -15.06
N TYR A 108 -7.82 13.65 -13.81
CA TYR A 108 -7.33 12.31 -13.48
C TYR A 108 -8.28 11.22 -13.98
N ARG A 109 -9.59 11.44 -13.88
CA ARG A 109 -10.61 10.52 -14.39
C ARG A 109 -10.55 10.37 -15.91
N MET A 110 -10.31 11.47 -16.63
CA MET A 110 -10.19 11.42 -18.09
C MET A 110 -8.88 10.75 -18.52
N LYS A 111 -7.77 11.08 -17.86
CA LYS A 111 -6.44 10.55 -18.19
C LYS A 111 -6.27 9.08 -17.79
N TYR A 112 -6.87 8.70 -16.66
CA TYR A 112 -6.80 7.38 -16.05
C TYR A 112 -8.23 6.88 -15.78
N ALA A 113 -8.88 6.42 -16.86
CA ALA A 113 -10.22 5.84 -16.77
C ALA A 113 -10.22 4.49 -16.02
N LYS A 114 -11.40 4.00 -15.65
CA LYS A 114 -11.55 2.66 -15.07
C LYS A 114 -10.99 1.61 -16.02
N GLY A 115 -10.23 0.65 -15.48
CA GLY A 115 -9.52 -0.36 -16.27
C GLY A 115 -8.22 0.15 -16.91
N TYR A 116 -7.81 1.39 -16.64
CA TYR A 116 -6.49 1.88 -17.08
C TYR A 116 -5.38 1.12 -16.37
N HIS A 117 -4.47 0.56 -17.17
CA HIS A 117 -3.24 -0.07 -16.69
C HIS A 117 -2.07 0.54 -17.45
N GLY A 118 -1.13 1.14 -16.72
CA GLY A 118 0.11 1.64 -17.28
C GLY A 118 1.19 0.55 -17.33
N LYS A 119 2.45 0.97 -17.20
CA LYS A 119 3.56 0.04 -16.98
C LYS A 119 3.33 -0.75 -15.68
N GLU A 120 3.85 -1.99 -15.66
CA GLU A 120 3.79 -2.85 -14.47
C GLU A 120 4.33 -2.12 -13.24
N GLN A 121 3.54 -2.14 -12.16
CA GLN A 121 3.91 -1.52 -10.89
C GLN A 121 4.31 -2.59 -9.89
N LYS A 122 5.51 -2.46 -9.35
CA LYS A 122 5.94 -3.25 -8.20
C LYS A 122 5.49 -2.55 -6.92
N THR A 123 5.00 -3.31 -5.95
CA THR A 123 4.60 -2.79 -4.64
C THR A 123 5.79 -2.79 -3.68
N ILE A 124 5.78 -1.88 -2.70
CA ILE A 124 6.83 -1.74 -1.68
C ILE A 124 7.01 -3.03 -0.86
N GLY A 125 5.92 -3.68 -0.50
CA GLY A 125 5.91 -4.95 0.23
C GLY A 125 5.07 -6.01 -0.46
N GLN A 126 5.08 -7.21 0.10
CA GLN A 126 4.31 -8.33 -0.40
C GLN A 126 2.87 -8.30 0.14
N LYS A 127 1.94 -8.87 -0.62
CA LYS A 127 0.56 -9.06 -0.17
C LYS A 127 0.53 -10.03 1.02
N PRO A 128 -0.05 -9.66 2.18
CA PRO A 128 -0.20 -10.56 3.31
C PRO A 128 -1.06 -11.75 2.91
N GLY A 129 -0.50 -12.95 3.04
CA GLY A 129 -1.14 -14.21 2.70
C GLY A 129 -0.79 -15.29 3.71
N LYS A 130 -1.71 -16.23 3.91
CA LYS A 130 -1.53 -17.36 4.84
C LYS A 130 -0.74 -18.46 4.12
N GLY A 131 0.58 -18.46 4.28
CA GLY A 131 1.43 -19.63 4.04
C GLY A 131 2.24 -19.64 2.74
N ASN A 132 3.55 -19.82 2.90
CA ASN A 132 4.52 -20.40 1.97
C ASN A 132 4.29 -20.15 0.47
N SER A 133 4.74 -18.99 0.01
CA SER A 133 5.14 -18.85 -1.40
C SER A 133 6.60 -18.48 -1.41
N LYS A 134 7.44 -19.43 -1.83
CA LYS A 134 8.84 -19.19 -2.13
C LYS A 134 8.94 -17.88 -2.90
N ALA A 135 9.69 -16.93 -2.36
CA ALA A 135 10.06 -15.74 -3.07
C ALA A 135 10.72 -16.18 -4.39
N ASN A 136 10.01 -16.05 -5.50
CA ASN A 136 10.63 -16.05 -6.81
C ASN A 136 11.43 -14.76 -6.88
N THR A 137 12.66 -14.83 -6.38
CA THR A 137 13.70 -13.86 -6.65
C THR A 137 13.88 -13.86 -8.17
N PHE A 138 13.32 -12.85 -8.84
CA PHE A 138 13.78 -12.48 -10.17
C PHE A 138 15.20 -11.93 -10.05
N SER A 139 16.17 -12.83 -9.85
CA SER A 139 17.58 -12.54 -10.03
C SER A 139 17.85 -12.66 -11.51
N ASN A 140 17.74 -11.53 -12.21
CA ASN A 140 18.41 -11.35 -13.48
C ASN A 140 19.92 -11.30 -13.19
N GLY A 141 20.53 -12.48 -13.13
CA GLY A 141 21.95 -12.67 -12.85
C GLY A 141 22.48 -13.70 -13.83
N ASN A 142 23.15 -13.21 -14.86
CA ASN A 142 23.97 -13.99 -15.76
C ASN A 142 24.98 -14.81 -14.95
N SER A 143 24.78 -16.12 -14.86
CA SER A 143 25.81 -17.04 -14.38
C SER A 143 25.79 -18.31 -15.22
N ASN A 144 26.69 -18.36 -16.20
CA ASN A 144 27.24 -19.60 -16.71
C ASN A 144 27.80 -20.41 -15.54
N GLN A 145 27.03 -21.38 -15.03
CA GLN A 145 27.58 -22.43 -14.19
C GLN A 145 27.05 -23.79 -14.65
N LYS A 146 27.91 -24.41 -15.44
CA LYS A 146 28.00 -25.85 -15.69
C LYS A 146 28.10 -26.54 -14.33
N GLY A 147 27.14 -27.42 -14.00
CA GLY A 147 27.11 -28.10 -12.70
C GLY A 147 26.31 -29.40 -12.75
N ASN A 148 27.00 -30.47 -13.14
CA ASN A 148 26.75 -31.91 -13.00
C ASN A 148 25.35 -32.43 -12.60
N GLN A 149 24.87 -33.34 -13.45
CA GLN A 149 24.03 -34.48 -13.08
C GLN A 149 24.64 -35.25 -11.90
N GLY A 150 23.94 -35.23 -10.77
CA GLY A 150 24.17 -36.09 -9.61
C GLY A 150 23.00 -37.05 -9.43
N ASN A 151 23.08 -38.18 -10.11
CA ASN A 151 22.25 -39.35 -9.88
C ASN A 151 22.89 -40.16 -8.72
N ASN A 152 22.17 -40.43 -7.62
CA ASN A 152 22.24 -41.72 -6.90
C ASN A 152 21.45 -41.76 -5.57
N ASN A 153 20.53 -42.72 -5.56
CA ASN A 153 20.42 -43.86 -4.64
C ASN A 153 20.22 -43.69 -3.13
N ASN A 154 19.07 -44.24 -2.70
CA ASN A 154 18.94 -45.26 -1.65
C ASN A 154 19.72 -45.04 -0.35
N MET A 155 19.02 -44.52 0.67
CA MET A 155 19.28 -44.90 2.06
C MET A 155 18.13 -45.74 2.59
N LYS A 156 18.38 -47.05 2.51
CA LYS A 156 17.75 -48.14 3.25
C LYS A 156 18.06 -47.97 4.74
N ALA A 157 17.04 -47.87 5.59
CA ALA A 157 17.14 -48.19 7.02
C ALA A 157 16.03 -49.19 7.37
N ASN A 158 16.42 -50.22 8.11
CA ASN A 158 15.83 -51.55 8.16
C ASN A 158 15.20 -51.81 9.56
N TYR A 159 14.10 -52.59 9.58
CA TYR A 159 13.46 -53.32 10.69
C TYR A 159 13.26 -52.71 12.09
N GLY A 160 11.98 -52.66 12.48
CA GLY A 160 11.51 -52.65 13.86
C GLY A 160 10.06 -53.13 13.96
N LYS A 161 9.83 -54.45 13.82
CA LYS A 161 8.55 -55.13 14.08
C LYS A 161 8.35 -55.19 15.61
N GLY A 162 7.22 -54.73 16.12
CA GLY A 162 6.86 -54.88 17.53
C GLY A 162 5.38 -54.59 17.77
N GLY A 163 4.56 -55.63 17.68
CA GLY A 163 3.15 -55.59 18.08
C GLY A 163 3.01 -55.57 19.60
N GLY A 164 1.98 -54.89 20.09
CA GLY A 164 1.65 -54.79 21.52
C GLY A 164 0.22 -54.34 21.70
N ASN A 165 -0.69 -55.31 21.63
CA ASN A 165 -2.09 -55.22 21.98
C ASN A 165 -2.20 -54.92 23.48
N ASN A 166 -2.96 -53.90 23.91
CA ASN A 166 -3.49 -53.88 25.28
C ASN A 166 -4.87 -53.22 25.31
N ASN A 167 -5.81 -54.10 25.57
CA ASN A 167 -7.20 -53.93 25.89
C ASN A 167 -7.30 -53.28 27.27
N SER A 168 -8.06 -52.20 27.42
CA SER A 168 -8.64 -51.83 28.71
C SER A 168 -10.11 -51.49 28.49
N LYS A 169 -10.94 -52.50 28.80
CA LYS A 169 -12.37 -52.38 29.06
C LYS A 169 -12.56 -51.64 30.39
N ASN A 170 -13.49 -50.69 30.40
CA ASN A 170 -14.48 -50.48 31.46
C ASN A 170 -15.56 -49.53 30.88
N ASN A 171 -16.68 -50.03 30.33
CA ASN A 171 -17.94 -50.48 30.94
C ASN A 171 -18.73 -49.42 31.72
N HIS A 172 -19.79 -48.88 31.08
CA HIS A 172 -21.24 -48.88 31.45
C HIS A 172 -21.93 -47.71 30.70
N SER A 173 -22.84 -47.93 29.73
CA SER A 173 -24.28 -48.25 29.85
C SER A 173 -25.06 -47.12 30.57
N ASN A 174 -26.20 -46.55 30.16
CA ASN A 174 -27.24 -46.93 29.20
C ASN A 174 -28.23 -45.74 29.01
N GLY A 175 -29.09 -45.82 27.98
CA GLY A 175 -30.41 -45.17 27.90
C GLY A 175 -30.42 -43.71 27.37
N GLY A 176 -31.09 -43.33 26.28
CA GLY A 176 -32.39 -43.77 25.78
C GLY A 176 -33.48 -42.85 26.33
N GLY A 177 -34.10 -41.99 25.49
CA GLY A 177 -35.29 -41.25 25.93
C GLY A 177 -35.58 -39.92 25.23
N ASN A 178 -36.35 -40.04 24.15
CA ASN A 178 -37.26 -39.08 23.52
C ASN A 178 -37.91 -38.00 24.44
N GLY A 179 -38.06 -36.75 23.94
CA GLY A 179 -39.35 -36.04 24.01
C GLY A 179 -39.49 -34.70 24.75
N LYS A 180 -40.19 -33.78 24.04
CA LYS A 180 -41.10 -32.69 24.45
C LYS A 180 -40.59 -31.25 24.71
N LYS A 181 -41.02 -30.39 23.76
CA LYS A 181 -41.86 -29.19 23.92
C LYS A 181 -41.55 -28.25 25.08
N ARG A 182 -41.14 -27.03 24.73
CA ARG A 182 -41.98 -25.82 24.85
C ARG A 182 -41.53 -24.77 23.85
#